data_AF-A0A9P7XXR6-F1
#
_entry.id   AF-A0A9P7XXR6-F1
#
_cell.length_a   1.000
_cell.length_b   1.000
_cell.length_c   1.000
_cell.angle_alpha   90.00
_cell.angle_beta   90.00
_cell.angle_gamma   90.00
#
_symmetry.space_group_name_H-M   'P 1'
#
loop_
_entity.id
_entity.type
_entity.pdbx_description
1 polymer ?
#
loop_
_entity_poly.entity_id
_entity_poly.type
_entity_poly.pdbx_seq_one_letter_code
_entity_poly.pdbx_strand_id
1 'polypeptide(L)'
;MDRLTQLQDAIDKMALLFVSSLDHLTKIAPLVPLDPNVPVVSTDSAQELALDISRQAKELEALIDNLPGISQTPEAQIHDLENLAQQNADATVEYEMAVQEAKELLQDVTFALRRIAEDQSIRS
;
A
#
# COMPACT_ATOMS: atom_id res chain seq x y z
N MET A 1 -2.93 -4.81 -0.40
CA MET A 1 -3.72 -4.56 -1.62
C MET A 1 -2.91 -3.68 -2.54
N ASP A 2 -2.96 -3.95 -3.85
CA ASP A 2 -2.33 -3.10 -4.85
C ASP A 2 -2.98 -1.69 -4.86
N ARG A 3 -2.19 -0.65 -5.17
CA ARG A 3 -2.65 0.75 -5.20
C ARG A 3 -3.69 0.96 -6.29
N LEU A 4 -3.56 0.25 -7.41
CA LEU A 4 -4.55 0.30 -8.48
C LEU A 4 -5.89 -0.29 -8.02
N THR A 5 -5.87 -1.40 -7.27
CA THR A 5 -7.09 -1.98 -6.67
C THR A 5 -7.73 -1.01 -5.67
N GLN A 6 -6.93 -0.35 -4.81
CA GLN A 6 -7.44 0.66 -3.88
C GLN A 6 -8.10 1.84 -4.60
N LEU A 7 -7.55 2.27 -5.73
CA LEU A 7 -8.13 3.32 -6.56
C LEU A 7 -9.46 2.88 -7.18
N GLN A 8 -9.53 1.64 -7.68
CA GLN A 8 -10.78 1.07 -8.22
C GLN A 8 -11.87 1.04 -7.14
N ASP A 9 -11.56 0.52 -5.96
CA ASP A 9 -12.50 0.46 -4.83
C ASP A 9 -13.00 1.87 -4.42
N ALA A 10 -12.11 2.86 -4.44
CA ALA A 10 -12.46 4.24 -4.11
C ALA A 10 -13.36 4.89 -5.17
N ILE A 11 -13.18 4.58 -6.45
CA ILE A 11 -14.05 5.02 -7.55
C ILE A 11 -15.45 4.39 -7.40
N ASP A 12 -15.50 3.09 -7.14
CA ASP A 12 -16.77 2.37 -6.93
C ASP A 12 -17.54 2.93 -5.73
N LYS A 13 -16.82 3.22 -4.64
CA LYS A 13 -17.39 3.87 -3.45
C LYS A 13 -17.92 5.26 -3.76
N MET A 14 -17.22 6.06 -4.57
CA MET A 14 -17.68 7.38 -4.99
C MET A 14 -18.95 7.30 -5.86
N ALA A 15 -19.01 6.34 -6.79
CA ALA A 15 -20.20 6.11 -7.60
C ALA A 15 -21.41 5.72 -6.74
N LEU A 16 -21.20 4.83 -5.75
CA LEU A 16 -22.24 4.46 -4.80
C LEU A 16 -22.72 5.66 -3.97
N LEU A 17 -21.79 6.49 -3.47
CA LEU A 17 -22.08 7.72 -2.75
C LEU A 17 -22.95 8.68 -3.58
N PHE A 18 -22.67 8.84 -4.88
CA PHE A 18 -23.51 9.68 -5.73
C PHE A 18 -24.93 9.15 -5.86
N VAL A 19 -25.09 7.85 -6.14
CA VAL A 19 -26.43 7.25 -6.30
C VAL A 19 -27.21 7.27 -4.99
N SER A 20 -26.57 6.95 -3.87
CA SER A 20 -27.21 6.96 -2.55
C SER A 20 -27.57 8.38 -2.10
N SER A 21 -26.71 9.37 -2.40
CA SER A 21 -26.98 10.78 -2.09
C SER A 21 -28.18 11.29 -2.88
N LEU A 22 -28.26 10.98 -4.18
CA LEU A 22 -29.39 11.35 -5.02
C LEU A 22 -30.69 10.68 -4.56
N ASP A 23 -30.65 9.38 -4.26
CA ASP A 23 -31.81 8.65 -3.73
C ASP A 23 -32.29 9.24 -2.40
N HIS A 24 -31.37 9.54 -1.48
CA HIS A 24 -31.70 10.15 -0.20
C HIS A 24 -32.30 11.54 -0.37
N LEU A 25 -31.67 12.42 -1.16
CA LEU A 25 -32.16 13.77 -1.44
C LEU A 25 -33.54 13.74 -2.12
N THR A 26 -33.78 12.81 -3.03
CA THR A 26 -35.08 12.68 -3.71
C THR A 26 -36.18 12.23 -2.74
N LYS A 27 -35.86 11.35 -1.78
CA LYS A 27 -36.81 10.87 -0.76
C LYS A 27 -37.17 11.92 0.28
N ILE A 28 -36.23 12.80 0.62
CA ILE A 28 -36.41 13.85 1.64
C ILE A 28 -36.70 15.22 1.04
N ALA A 29 -36.74 15.33 -0.30
CA ALA A 29 -36.88 16.59 -1.00
C ALA A 29 -38.06 17.40 -0.44
N PRO A 30 -37.82 18.59 0.14
CA PRO A 30 -38.89 19.37 0.71
C PRO A 30 -39.84 19.83 -0.40
N LEU A 31 -41.14 19.70 -0.16
CA LEU A 31 -42.16 20.29 -1.02
C LEU A 31 -41.95 21.81 -1.05
N VAL A 32 -41.71 22.37 -2.22
CA VAL A 32 -41.62 23.83 -2.40
C VAL A 32 -43.03 24.40 -2.27
N PRO A 33 -43.31 25.24 -1.27
CA PRO A 33 -44.63 25.81 -1.10
C PRO A 33 -44.87 26.87 -2.17
N LEU A 34 -46.04 26.81 -2.81
CA LEU A 34 -46.50 27.86 -3.73
C LEU A 34 -46.82 29.18 -3.00
N ASP A 35 -47.06 29.12 -1.69
CA ASP A 35 -47.36 30.27 -0.83
C ASP A 35 -46.12 30.65 0.03
N PRO A 36 -45.65 31.91 -0.02
CA PRO A 36 -44.52 32.38 0.77
C PRO A 36 -44.65 32.23 2.29
N ASN A 37 -45.86 32.02 2.83
CA ASN A 37 -46.10 31.98 4.27
C ASN A 37 -45.96 30.59 4.91
N VAL A 38 -45.71 29.54 4.12
CA VAL A 38 -45.56 28.18 4.66
C VAL A 38 -44.08 27.91 4.97
N PRO A 39 -43.72 27.63 6.24
CA PRO A 39 -42.33 27.36 6.60
C PRO A 39 -41.89 26.01 6.01
N VAL A 40 -40.78 26.03 5.26
CA VAL A 40 -40.13 24.84 4.71
C VAL A 40 -39.04 24.38 5.66
N VAL A 41 -39.05 23.10 6.04
CA VAL A 41 -37.95 22.49 6.79
C VAL A 41 -36.83 22.16 5.79
N SER A 42 -35.75 22.95 5.80
CA SER A 42 -34.53 22.63 5.06
C SER A 42 -33.78 21.53 5.80
N THR A 43 -33.46 20.43 5.14
CA THR A 43 -32.70 19.32 5.73
C THR A 43 -31.21 19.56 5.52
N ASP A 44 -30.43 19.69 6.61
CA ASP A 44 -28.96 19.86 6.60
C ASP A 44 -28.20 18.67 5.98
N SER A 45 -28.89 17.57 5.67
CA SER A 45 -28.36 16.36 5.04
C SER A 45 -27.66 16.60 3.69
N ALA A 46 -28.07 17.63 2.93
CA ALA A 46 -27.39 17.96 1.68
C ALA A 46 -25.95 18.45 1.89
N GLN A 47 -25.69 19.17 2.99
CA GLN A 47 -24.35 19.67 3.29
C GLN A 47 -23.42 18.54 3.76
N GLU A 48 -23.93 17.63 4.60
CA GLU A 48 -23.16 16.45 5.06
C GLU A 48 -22.76 15.55 3.88
N LEU A 49 -23.70 15.26 2.98
CA LEU A 49 -23.41 14.47 1.76
C LEU A 49 -22.38 15.17 0.86
N ALA A 50 -22.47 16.49 0.70
CA ALA A 50 -21.51 17.26 -0.09
C ALA A 50 -20.10 17.23 0.53
N LEU A 51 -20.00 17.29 1.86
CA LEU A 51 -18.72 17.16 2.59
C LEU A 51 -18.11 15.77 2.40
N ASP A 52 -18.94 14.72 2.48
CA ASP A 52 -18.48 13.34 2.30
C ASP A 52 -17.99 13.07 0.87
N ILE A 53 -18.71 13.56 -0.15
CA ILE A 53 -18.27 13.50 -1.55
C ILE A 53 -16.95 14.26 -1.73
N SER A 54 -16.83 15.47 -1.16
CA SER A 54 -15.60 16.27 -1.26
C SER A 54 -14.41 15.57 -0.62
N ARG A 55 -14.61 14.92 0.53
CA ARG A 55 -13.58 14.12 1.20
C ARG A 55 -13.16 12.94 0.32
N GLN A 56 -14.12 12.20 -0.24
CA GLN A 56 -13.81 11.05 -1.09
C GLN A 56 -13.07 11.45 -2.38
N ALA A 57 -13.39 12.62 -2.95
CA ALA A 57 -12.67 13.16 -4.10
C ALA A 57 -11.20 13.49 -3.78
N LYS A 58 -10.92 14.07 -2.62
CA LYS A 58 -9.54 14.33 -2.16
C LYS A 58 -8.76 13.05 -1.90
N GLU A 59 -9.41 12.02 -1.36
CA GLU A 59 -8.79 10.71 -1.17
C GLU A 59 -8.41 10.08 -2.54
N LEU A 60 -9.27 10.21 -3.55
CA LEU A 60 -8.97 9.76 -4.91
C LEU A 60 -7.79 10.53 -5.53
N GLU A 61 -7.77 11.85 -5.38
CA GLU A 61 -6.67 12.69 -5.87
C GLU A 61 -5.34 12.27 -5.23
N ALA A 62 -5.32 12.10 -3.89
CA ALA A 62 -4.16 11.59 -3.19
C ALA A 62 -3.76 10.17 -3.65
N LEU A 63 -4.72 9.28 -3.94
CA LEU A 63 -4.41 7.95 -4.45
C LEU A 63 -3.77 8.00 -5.84
N ILE A 64 -4.24 8.89 -6.71
CA ILE A 64 -3.67 9.11 -8.05
C ILE A 64 -2.24 9.64 -7.94
N ASP A 65 -2.01 10.65 -7.09
CA ASP A 65 -0.68 11.25 -6.90
C ASP A 65 0.34 10.25 -6.32
N ASN A 66 -0.14 9.28 -5.55
CA ASN A 66 0.68 8.24 -4.95
C ASN A 66 0.75 6.94 -5.78
N LEU A 67 0.28 6.95 -7.04
CA LEU A 67 0.43 5.79 -7.92
C LEU A 67 1.92 5.57 -8.23
N PRO A 68 2.43 4.34 -8.02
CA PRO A 68 3.82 4.03 -8.31
C PRO A 68 4.08 4.14 -9.82
N GLY A 69 5.16 4.79 -10.20
CA GLY A 69 5.58 4.91 -11.61
C GLY A 69 4.78 5.91 -12.45
N ILE A 70 3.82 6.66 -11.89
CA ILE A 70 3.02 7.65 -12.66
C ILE A 70 3.86 8.77 -13.27
N SER A 71 5.03 9.07 -12.68
CA SER A 71 5.97 10.09 -13.13
C SER A 71 7.11 9.56 -13.99
N GLN A 72 7.23 8.24 -14.15
CA GLN A 72 8.30 7.61 -14.91
C GLN A 72 7.83 7.23 -16.31
N THR A 73 8.74 7.31 -17.29
CA THR A 73 8.47 6.71 -18.60
C THR A 73 8.67 5.20 -18.52
N PRO A 74 7.99 4.41 -19.37
CA PRO A 74 8.17 2.96 -19.42
C PRO A 74 9.63 2.55 -19.60
N GLU A 75 10.39 3.30 -20.40
CA GLU A 75 11.80 3.02 -20.67
C GLU A 75 12.67 3.23 -19.42
N ALA A 76 12.40 4.30 -18.65
CA ALA A 76 13.09 4.54 -17.39
C ALA A 76 12.79 3.43 -16.36
N GLN A 77 11.53 2.99 -16.30
CA GLN A 77 11.11 1.92 -15.40
C GLN A 77 11.77 0.58 -15.77
N ILE A 78 11.88 0.26 -17.07
CA ILE A 78 12.59 -0.94 -17.55
C ILE A 78 14.07 -0.89 -17.16
N HIS A 79 14.72 0.26 -17.40
CA HIS A 79 16.12 0.45 -17.02
C HIS A 79 16.34 0.31 -15.51
N ASP A 80 15.45 0.86 -14.69
CA ASP A 80 15.50 0.70 -13.22
C ASP A 80 15.36 -0.78 -12.81
N LEU A 81 14.49 -1.54 -13.49
CA LEU A 81 14.33 -2.98 -13.26
C LEU A 81 15.59 -3.77 -13.64
N GLU A 82 16.23 -3.44 -14.76
CA GLU A 82 17.50 -4.05 -15.18
C GLU A 82 18.62 -3.79 -14.17
N ASN A 83 18.72 -2.55 -13.68
CA ASN A 83 19.70 -2.20 -12.64
C ASN A 83 19.44 -2.94 -11.32
N LEU A 84 18.18 -3.03 -10.89
CA LEU A 84 17.80 -3.78 -9.69
C LEU A 84 18.10 -5.26 -9.86
N ALA A 85 17.87 -5.84 -11.04
CA ALA A 85 18.19 -7.23 -11.33
C ALA A 85 19.70 -7.50 -11.23
N GLN A 86 20.52 -6.59 -11.78
CA GLN A 86 21.98 -6.69 -11.68
C GLN A 86 22.46 -6.56 -10.23
N GLN A 87 21.97 -5.57 -9.49
CA GLN A 87 22.32 -5.39 -8.07
C GLN A 87 21.95 -6.62 -7.22
N ASN A 88 20.80 -7.24 -7.51
CA ASN A 88 20.38 -8.44 -6.81
C ASN A 88 21.28 -9.64 -7.13
N ALA A 89 21.70 -9.78 -8.39
CA ALA A 89 22.66 -10.80 -8.79
C ALA A 89 24.00 -10.64 -8.07
N ASP A 90 24.54 -9.42 -8.03
CA ASP A 90 25.81 -9.11 -7.36
C ASP A 90 25.70 -9.36 -5.84
N ALA A 91 24.61 -8.91 -5.21
CA ALA A 91 24.35 -9.14 -3.79
C ALA A 91 24.19 -10.62 -3.46
N THR A 92 23.64 -11.42 -4.37
CA THR A 92 23.52 -12.87 -4.21
C THR A 92 24.88 -13.54 -4.20
N VAL A 93 25.79 -13.15 -5.10
CA VAL A 93 27.17 -13.67 -5.14
C VAL A 93 27.91 -13.33 -3.84
N GLU A 94 27.82 -12.07 -3.39
CA GLU A 94 28.43 -11.64 -2.13
C GLU A 94 27.88 -12.42 -0.94
N TYR A 95 26.57 -12.63 -0.90
CA TYR A 95 25.90 -13.44 0.13
C TYR A 95 26.40 -14.89 0.12
N GLU A 96 26.51 -15.52 -1.06
CA GLU A 96 27.02 -16.89 -1.20
C GLU A 96 28.46 -17.02 -0.69
N MET A 97 29.32 -16.05 -1.02
CA MET A 97 30.70 -16.01 -0.53
C MET A 97 30.76 -15.90 1.01
N ALA A 98 29.98 -14.99 1.59
CA ALA A 98 29.92 -14.81 3.03
C ALA A 98 29.39 -16.06 3.75
N VAL A 99 28.39 -16.73 3.17
CA VAL A 99 27.87 -18.01 3.70
C VAL A 99 28.93 -19.11 3.63
N GLN A 100 29.73 -19.16 2.56
CA GLN A 100 30.79 -20.14 2.42
C GLN A 100 31.90 -19.93 3.47
N GLU A 101 32.37 -18.69 3.65
CA GLU A 101 33.35 -18.35 4.67
C GLU A 101 32.85 -18.70 6.09
N ALA A 102 31.57 -18.39 6.38
CA ALA A 102 30.96 -18.72 7.66
C ALA A 102 30.91 -20.24 7.93
N LYS A 103 30.67 -21.06 6.89
CA LYS A 103 30.70 -22.52 7.00
C LYS A 103 32.10 -23.06 7.27
N GLU A 104 33.11 -22.52 6.60
CA GLU A 104 34.51 -22.91 6.80
C GLU A 104 34.95 -22.58 8.23
N LEU A 105 34.66 -21.37 8.71
CA LEU A 105 34.96 -20.97 10.08
C LEU A 105 34.23 -21.86 11.11
N LEU A 106 32.97 -22.20 10.87
CA LEU A 106 32.22 -23.11 11.75
C LEU A 106 32.86 -24.49 11.82
N GLN A 107 33.34 -25.01 10.68
CA GLN A 107 34.02 -26.30 10.61
C GLN A 107 35.33 -26.27 11.41
N ASP A 108 36.12 -25.21 11.29
CA ASP A 108 37.37 -25.02 12.03
C ASP A 108 37.13 -24.93 13.54
N VAL A 109 36.14 -24.13 13.97
CA VAL A 109 35.75 -24.02 15.38
C VAL A 109 35.29 -25.37 15.93
N THR A 110 34.47 -26.09 15.17
CA THR A 110 33.97 -27.43 15.56
C THR A 110 35.12 -28.42 15.69
N PHE A 111 36.07 -28.40 14.76
CA PHE A 111 37.27 -29.25 14.81
C PHE A 111 38.14 -28.94 16.03
N ALA A 112 38.41 -27.65 16.30
CA ALA A 112 39.18 -27.23 17.45
C ALA A 112 38.53 -27.68 18.79
N LEU A 113 37.20 -27.52 18.90
CA LEU A 113 36.45 -27.98 20.07
C LEU A 113 36.50 -29.50 20.25
N ARG A 114 36.36 -30.27 19.15
CA ARG A 114 36.48 -31.74 19.21
C ARG A 114 37.88 -32.16 19.67
N ARG A 115 38.93 -31.54 19.15
CA ARG A 115 40.32 -31.85 19.53
C ARG A 115 40.59 -31.54 21.00
N ILE A 116 40.06 -30.44 21.52
CA ILE A 116 40.15 -30.10 22.95
C ILE A 116 39.40 -31.13 23.81
N ALA A 117 38.22 -31.57 23.39
CA ALA A 117 37.43 -32.58 24.11
C ALA A 117 38.15 -33.95 24.14
N GLU A 118 38.78 -34.35 23.02
CA GLU A 118 39.58 -35.58 22.93
C GLU A 118 40.83 -35.53 23.84
N ASP A 119 41.57 -34.41 23.83
CA ASP A 119 42.74 -34.22 24.70
C ASP A 119 42.38 -34.25 26.20
N GLN A 120 41.20 -33.75 26.57
CA GLN A 120 40.73 -33.82 27.95
C GLN A 120 40.29 -35.23 28.35
N SER A 121 39.72 -36.01 27.42
CA SER A 121 39.30 -37.40 27.67
C SER A 121 40.49 -38.37 27.80
N ILE A 122 41.67 -38.04 27.26
CA ILE A 122 42.89 -38.88 27.37
C ILE A 122 43.62 -38.63 28.69
N ARG A 123 43.38 -37.49 29.36
CA ARG A 123 44.03 -37.11 30.62
C ARG A 123 43.24 -37.49 31.88
N SER A 124 42.03 -38.03 31.76
CA SER A 124 41.23 -38.59 32.87
C SER A 124 41.37 -40.11 32.95
#